data_AF-A0A077JH22-F1
#
_entry.id   AF-A0A077JH22-F1
#
_cell.length_a   1.000
_cell.length_b   1.000
_cell.length_c   1.000
_cell.angle_alpha   90.00
_cell.angle_beta   90.00
_cell.angle_gamma   90.00
#
_symmetry.space_group_name_H-M   'P 1'
#
loop_
_entity.id
_entity.type
_entity.pdbx_description
1 polymer ?
#
loop_
_entity_poly.entity_id
_entity_poly.type
_entity_poly.pdbx_seq_one_letter_code
_entity_poly.pdbx_strand_id
1 'polypeptide(L)' 'MAPIVSSIYIHWLFGPFKRLSAQIIFAIKERPDPKDNSKLKPVNTDDTSLLMLELNDGVPCQVSLSSLT' A
#
# COMPACT_ATOMS: atom_id res chain seq x y z
N MET A 1 0.89 -6.47 -12.60
CA MET A 1 -0.40 -7.09 -12.24
C MET A 1 -0.56 -6.93 -10.73
N ALA A 2 -1.14 -5.82 -10.27
CA ALA A 2 -1.32 -5.57 -8.84
C ALA A 2 -2.31 -6.59 -8.26
N PRO A 3 -2.07 -7.16 -7.07
CA PRO A 3 -2.75 -8.37 -6.65
C PRO A 3 -4.19 -8.06 -6.24
N ILE A 4 -5.12 -8.86 -6.76
CA ILE A 4 -6.56 -8.85 -6.49
C ILE A 4 -6.87 -8.96 -4.97
N VAL A 5 -5.88 -9.41 -4.19
CA VAL A 5 -5.96 -9.64 -2.74
C VAL A 5 -6.10 -8.34 -1.94
N SER A 6 -5.48 -7.23 -2.33
CA SER A 6 -5.58 -5.96 -1.58
C SER A 6 -6.97 -5.31 -1.67
N SER A 7 -7.70 -5.57 -2.76
CA SER A 7 -9.09 -5.08 -2.93
C SER A 7 -10.05 -5.68 -1.90
N ILE A 8 -9.84 -6.94 -1.50
CA ILE A 8 -10.70 -7.66 -0.54
C ILE A 8 -10.62 -7.02 0.85
N TYR A 9 -9.41 -6.68 1.30
CA TYR A 9 -9.21 -6.09 2.63
C TYR A 9 -9.74 -4.65 2.72
N ILE A 10 -9.55 -3.85 1.67
CA ILE A 10 -10.10 -2.49 1.61
C ILE A 10 -11.62 -2.52 1.67
N HIS A 11 -12.26 -3.45 0.94
CA HIS A 11 -13.72 -3.60 0.96
C HIS A 11 -14.23 -4.04 2.34
N TRP A 12 -13.49 -4.90 3.05
CA TRP A 12 -13.85 -5.28 4.42
C TRP A 12 -13.71 -4.11 5.41
N LEU A 13 -12.64 -3.30 5.30
CA LEU A 13 -12.38 -2.17 6.20
C LEU A 13 -13.34 -0.99 6.00
N PHE A 14 -13.62 -0.62 4.74
CA PHE A 14 -14.31 0.63 4.41
C PHE A 14 -15.69 0.39 3.77
N GLY A 15 -16.07 -0.87 3.55
CA GLY A 15 -17.29 -1.23 2.84
C GLY A 15 -17.16 -1.07 1.31
N PRO A 16 -18.28 -1.16 0.59
CA PRO A 16 -18.28 -1.05 -0.87
C PRO A 16 -17.90 0.34 -1.36
N PHE A 17 -16.98 0.39 -2.32
CA PHE A 17 -16.53 1.60 -3.00
C PHE A 17 -16.78 1.49 -4.52
N LYS A 18 -17.12 2.62 -5.14
CA LYS A 18 -17.36 2.75 -6.59
C LYS A 18 -16.05 2.90 -7.37
N ARG A 19 -15.10 3.63 -6.81
CA ARG A 19 -13.83 3.95 -7.46
C ARG A 19 -12.69 3.88 -6.47
N LEU A 20 -11.53 3.44 -6.96
CA LEU A 20 -10.27 3.40 -6.24
C LEU A 20 -9.19 3.98 -7.16
N SER A 21 -8.43 4.93 -6.63
CA SER A 21 -7.15 5.38 -7.18
C SER A 21 -6.08 5.17 -6.11
N ALA A 22 -4.88 4.76 -6.52
CA ALA A 22 -3.79 4.48 -5.60
C ALA A 22 -2.47 5.04 -6.11
N GLN A 23 -1.68 5.63 -5.22
CA GLN A 23 -0.29 5.98 -5.42
C GLN A 23 0.57 5.07 -4.54
N ILE A 24 1.48 4.31 -5.14
CA ILE A 24 2.39 3.40 -4.44
C ILE A 24 3.78 4.04 -4.42
N ILE A 25 4.38 4.14 -3.24
CA ILE A 25 5.64 4.86 -3.00
C ILE A 25 6.68 3.89 -2.45
N PHE A 26 7.82 3.82 -3.14
CA PHE A 26 9.04 3.11 -2.73
C PHE A 26 10.07 4.15 -2.29
N ALA A 27 9.93 4.64 -1.06
CA ALA A 27 10.80 5.69 -0.53
C ALA A 27 12.16 5.12 -0.09
N ILE A 28 12.18 3.88 0.39
CA ILE A 28 13.35 3.18 0.91
C ILE A 28 13.79 2.18 -0.16
N LYS A 29 14.82 2.55 -0.91
CA LYS A 29 15.34 1.71 -2.00
C LYS A 29 16.16 0.53 -1.51
N GLU A 30 16.83 0.67 -0.37
CA GLU A 30 17.73 -0.34 0.18
C GLU A 30 17.62 -0.41 1.71
N ARG A 31 17.75 -1.62 2.27
CA ARG A 31 17.79 -1.86 3.71
C ARG A 31 18.96 -2.78 4.09
N PRO A 32 19.55 -2.65 5.29
CA PRO A 32 20.57 -3.57 5.78
C PRO A 32 19.99 -4.98 5.99
N ASP A 33 20.64 -6.00 5.44
CA ASP A 33 20.24 -7.39 5.67
C ASP A 33 20.86 -7.93 6.98
N PRO A 34 20.07 -8.24 8.01
CA PRO A 34 20.58 -8.78 9.27
C PRO A 34 21.24 -10.16 9.10
N LYS A 35 21.00 -10.86 7.99
CA LYS A 35 21.58 -12.18 7.68
C LYS A 35 22.85 -12.10 6.84
N ASP A 36 23.21 -10.93 6.32
CA ASP A 36 24.39 -10.72 5.47
C ASP A 36 25.22 -9.55 5.99
N ASN A 37 25.57 -9.61 7.27
CA ASN A 37 26.44 -8.64 7.95
C ASN A 37 26.01 -7.18 7.72
N SER A 38 24.70 -6.92 7.71
CA SER A 38 24.10 -5.60 7.51
C SER A 38 24.44 -4.95 6.16
N LYS A 39 24.80 -5.73 5.13
CA LYS A 39 24.95 -5.20 3.77
C LYS A 39 23.62 -4.66 3.26
N LEU A 40 23.67 -3.53 2.57
CA LEU A 40 22.50 -2.94 1.91
C LEU A 40 22.04 -3.86 0.77
N LYS A 41 20.74 -4.20 0.79
CA LYS A 41 20.08 -4.93 -0.28
C LYS A 41 18.87 -4.15 -0.77
N PRO A 42 18.55 -4.22 -2.07
CA PRO A 42 17.40 -3.54 -2.64
C PRO A 42 16.10 -4.07 -2.02
N VAL A 43 15.20 -3.15 -1.68
CA VAL A 43 13.86 -3.45 -1.20
C VAL A 43 12.92 -3.49 -2.40
N ASN A 44 12.14 -4.57 -2.51
CA ASN A 44 11.18 -4.79 -3.60
C ASN A 44 9.72 -4.57 -3.17
N THR A 45 9.51 -4.04 -1.96
CA THR A 45 8.20 -3.82 -1.33
C THR A 45 7.96 -2.34 -1.13
N ASP A 46 6.71 -1.90 -1.25
CA ASP A 46 6.31 -0.51 -1.02
C ASP A 46 6.42 -0.14 0.47
N ASP A 47 6.77 1.12 0.74
CA ASP A 47 6.87 1.63 2.11
C ASP A 47 5.64 2.45 2.49
N THR A 48 4.98 3.05 1.50
CA THR A 48 3.79 3.87 1.68
C THR A 48 2.89 3.75 0.47
N SER A 49 1.60 3.56 0.70
CA SER A 49 0.56 3.68 -0.32
C SER A 49 -0.50 4.70 0.11
N LEU A 50 -0.91 5.53 -0.84
CA LEU A 50 -1.99 6.49 -0.68
C LEU A 50 -3.16 6.08 -1.56
N LEU A 51 -4.33 5.89 -0.96
CA LEU A 51 -5.54 5.45 -1.61
C LEU A 51 -6.58 6.57 -1.56
N MET A 52 -7.23 6.80 -2.69
CA MET A 52 -8.43 7.64 -2.81
C MET A 52 -9.58 6.75 -3.22
N LEU A 53 -10.61 6.71 -2.36
CA LEU A 53 -11.82 5.93 -2.51
C LEU A 53 -13.01 6.86 -2.76
N GLU A 54 -13.90 6.45 -3.66
CA GLU A 54 -15.27 6.97 -3.71
C GLU A 54 -16.18 5.88 -3.15
N LEU A 55 -16.75 6.10 -1.97
CA LEU A 55 -17.67 5.16 -1.34
C LEU A 55 -19.00 5.07 -2.11
N ASN A 56 -19.82 4.06 -1.82
CA ASN A 56 -21.03 3.81 -2.60
C ASN A 56 -22.09 4.94 -2.49
N ASP A 57 -22.07 5.70 -1.41
CA ASP A 57 -22.85 6.91 -1.19
C ASP A 57 -22.25 8.18 -1.86
N GLY A 58 -21.11 8.04 -2.52
CA GLY A 58 -20.40 9.13 -3.20
C GLY A 58 -19.45 9.90 -2.28
N VAL A 59 -19.29 9.49 -1.02
CA VAL A 59 -18.39 10.15 -0.09
C VAL A 59 -16.92 9.86 -0.48
N PRO A 60 -16.08 10.88 -0.69
CA PRO A 60 -14.66 10.67 -0.92
C PRO A 60 -13.96 10.31 0.40
N CYS A 61 -13.12 9.29 0.37
CA CYS A 61 -12.32 8.85 1.50
C CYS A 61 -10.85 8.72 1.08
N GLN A 62 -9.94 9.25 1.89
CA GLN A 62 -8.50 9.15 1.68
C GLN A 62 -7.91 8.23 2.75
N VAL A 63 -7.13 7.23 2.33
CA VAL A 63 -6.46 6.29 3.21
C VAL A 63 -4.97 6.33 2.94
N SER A 64 -4.17 6.53 3.97
CA SER A 64 -2.71 6.42 3.89
C SER A 64 -2.27 5.19 4.67
N LEU A 65 -1.58 4.28 3.99
CA LEU A 65 -1.01 3.08 4.57
C LEU A 65 0.51 3.22 4.52
N SER A 66 1.17 3.04 5.65
CA SER A 66 2.62 2.94 5.72
C SER A 66 3.01 1.65 6.43
N SER A 67 3.99 0.96 5.87
CA SER A 67 4.47 -0.31 6.42
C SER A 67 5.99 -0.32 6.42
N LEU A 68 6.56 -0.82 7.51
CA LEU A 68 8.00 -1.02 7.68
C LEU A 68 8.22 -2.52 7.85
N THR A 69 8.76 -3.16 6.81
CA THR A 69 9.02 -4.60 6.76
C THR A 69 10.45 -4.99 7.07
#